data_AF-A0A7W1Q585-F1
#
_entry.id   AF-A0A7W1Q585-F1
#
_cell.length_a   1.000
_cell.length_b   1.000
_cell.length_c   1.000
_cell.angle_alpha   90.00
_cell.angle_beta   90.00
_cell.angle_gamma   90.00
#
_symmetry.space_group_name_H-M   'P 1'
#
loop_
_entity.id
_entity.type
_entity.pdbx_description
1 polymer ?
#
loop_
_entity_poly.entity_id
_entity_poly.type
_entity_poly.pdbx_seq_one_letter_code
_entity_poly.pdbx_strand_id
1 'polypeptide(L)'
;MKLTKTILAALAASVMGVLASTAQAVMIDGTIGFSNPNGGTASLVAGVTTVHFTPPLTVNFGTGDYSGTTGATVSFVDISFSGSGTGATLTSTNVPEWTFTSGANTFSFDLLSLASAKFTGGSPNTLSLSGFGKAHITGFDDTVASFSLQGTGNGFTFTILQASTTAVPTVPDGGSAVALLGIALVAIEGLRRKFVA
;
A
#
# COMPACT_ATOMS: atom_id res chain seq x y z
N MET A 1 -50.53 -26.45 7.05
CA MET A 1 -49.90 -25.60 6.01
C MET A 1 -49.38 -24.23 6.50
N LYS A 2 -49.71 -23.73 7.71
CA LYS A 2 -49.23 -22.42 8.19
C LYS A 2 -47.78 -22.44 8.72
N LEU A 3 -47.34 -23.53 9.35
CA LEU A 3 -45.97 -23.66 9.87
C LEU A 3 -44.88 -23.61 8.78
N THR A 4 -45.12 -24.23 7.63
CA THR A 4 -44.14 -24.32 6.53
C THR A 4 -43.80 -22.95 5.94
N LYS A 5 -44.77 -22.01 5.89
CA LYS A 5 -44.56 -20.64 5.40
C LYS A 5 -43.72 -19.79 6.36
N THR A 6 -43.88 -19.98 7.67
CA THR A 6 -43.12 -19.24 8.69
C THR A 6 -41.66 -19.70 8.74
N ILE A 7 -41.42 -21.00 8.53
CA ILE A 7 -40.06 -21.57 8.50
C ILE A 7 -39.29 -21.10 7.27
N LEU A 8 -39.92 -21.04 6.08
CA LEU A 8 -39.28 -20.48 4.88
C LEU A 8 -38.96 -18.98 5.03
N ALA A 9 -39.82 -18.21 5.67
CA ALA A 9 -39.59 -16.78 5.90
C ALA A 9 -38.43 -16.53 6.89
N ALA A 10 -38.31 -17.36 7.94
CA ALA A 10 -37.19 -17.29 8.88
C ALA A 10 -35.86 -17.71 8.24
N LEU A 11 -35.87 -18.73 7.37
CA LEU A 11 -34.69 -19.18 6.64
C LEU A 11 -34.20 -18.14 5.62
N ALA A 12 -35.12 -17.44 4.95
CA ALA A 12 -34.77 -16.34 4.05
C ALA A 12 -34.14 -15.15 4.80
N ALA A 13 -34.64 -14.82 6.00
CA ALA A 13 -34.07 -13.77 6.83
C ALA A 13 -32.67 -14.11 7.38
N SER A 14 -32.43 -15.37 7.74
CA SER A 14 -31.11 -15.82 8.22
C SER A 14 -30.07 -15.87 7.11
N VAL A 15 -30.45 -16.18 5.86
CA VAL A 15 -29.53 -16.16 4.71
C VAL A 15 -29.18 -14.73 4.30
N MET A 16 -30.08 -13.76 4.47
CA MET A 16 -29.80 -12.34 4.19
C MET A 16 -28.81 -11.70 5.17
N GLY A 17 -28.73 -12.18 6.43
CA GLY A 17 -27.76 -11.68 7.41
C GLY A 17 -26.32 -12.13 7.17
N VAL A 18 -26.11 -13.26 6.49
CA VAL A 18 -24.79 -13.85 6.24
C VAL A 18 -24.15 -13.32 4.95
N LEU A 19 -24.94 -12.83 3.99
CA LEU A 19 -24.44 -12.28 2.72
C LEU A 19 -23.97 -10.81 2.82
N ALA A 20 -24.07 -10.20 4.00
CA ALA A 20 -23.73 -8.80 4.24
C ALA A 20 -22.40 -8.62 5.00
N SER A 21 -21.52 -9.63 5.04
CA SER A 21 -20.14 -9.42 5.47
C SER A 21 -19.43 -8.60 4.39
N THR A 22 -19.59 -7.28 4.43
CA THR A 22 -18.74 -6.35 3.69
C THR A 22 -17.30 -6.64 4.12
N ALA A 23 -16.48 -7.17 3.21
CA ALA A 23 -15.04 -7.18 3.42
C ALA A 23 -14.59 -5.71 3.44
N GLN A 24 -14.51 -5.13 4.63
CA GLN A 24 -14.01 -3.77 4.79
C GLN A 24 -12.51 -3.81 4.49
N ALA A 25 -12.05 -2.95 3.59
CA ALA A 25 -10.64 -2.86 3.30
C ALA A 25 -9.88 -2.42 4.56
N VAL A 26 -8.90 -3.22 4.99
CA VAL A 26 -8.02 -2.89 6.12
C VAL A 26 -6.79 -2.23 5.54
N MET A 27 -6.89 -0.91 5.37
CA MET A 27 -5.78 -0.07 4.90
C MET A 27 -4.64 -0.06 5.91
N ILE A 28 -3.41 0.05 5.41
CA ILE A 28 -2.20 0.19 6.20
C ILE A 28 -2.10 1.65 6.70
N ASP A 29 -1.87 1.83 7.98
CA ASP A 29 -1.58 3.12 8.61
C ASP A 29 -0.24 3.11 9.34
N GLY A 30 0.46 4.24 9.30
CA GLY A 30 1.73 4.44 9.98
C GLY A 30 2.88 4.87 9.08
N THR A 31 4.03 5.01 9.72
CA THR A 31 5.26 5.53 9.14
C THR A 31 6.37 4.57 9.49
N ILE A 32 7.24 4.27 8.52
CA ILE A 32 8.44 3.45 8.73
C ILE A 32 9.67 4.21 8.26
N GLY A 33 10.75 4.08 9.02
CA GLY A 33 12.05 4.64 8.68
C GLY A 33 13.13 3.58 8.80
N PHE A 34 14.11 3.67 7.91
CA PHE A 34 15.23 2.73 7.85
C PHE A 34 16.54 3.45 8.13
N SER A 35 17.46 2.75 8.76
CA SER A 35 18.84 3.18 8.89
C SER A 35 19.73 2.27 8.06
N ASN A 36 20.73 2.89 7.44
CA ASN A 36 21.77 2.17 6.73
C ASN A 36 23.12 2.50 7.38
N PRO A 37 23.57 1.69 8.36
CA PRO A 37 24.82 1.95 9.07
C PRO A 37 26.05 1.85 8.17
N ASN A 38 25.96 1.08 7.07
CA ASN A 38 27.02 0.94 6.08
C ASN A 38 26.96 2.01 4.98
N GLY A 39 25.91 2.84 5.00
CA GLY A 39 25.66 3.85 4.00
C GLY A 39 25.35 3.26 2.63
N GLY A 40 25.57 4.04 1.60
CA GLY A 40 25.59 3.50 0.25
C GLY A 40 26.14 4.51 -0.73
N THR A 41 25.96 4.23 -2.00
CA THR A 41 26.60 5.01 -3.07
C THR A 41 25.57 5.47 -4.08
N ALA A 42 25.84 6.59 -4.73
CA ALA A 42 25.08 7.02 -5.89
C ALA A 42 26.05 7.41 -6.99
N SER A 43 25.74 7.03 -8.22
CA SER A 43 26.58 7.32 -9.38
C SER A 43 25.74 7.79 -10.55
N LEU A 44 26.28 8.71 -11.35
CA LEU A 44 25.66 9.20 -12.58
C LEU A 44 26.45 8.68 -13.78
N VAL A 45 25.83 7.82 -14.60
CA VAL A 45 26.42 7.25 -15.80
C VAL A 45 25.46 7.45 -16.97
N ALA A 46 25.93 8.08 -18.04
CA ALA A 46 25.14 8.32 -19.25
C ALA A 46 23.75 8.96 -19.01
N GLY A 47 23.65 9.87 -18.03
CA GLY A 47 22.39 10.56 -17.70
C GLY A 47 21.44 9.79 -16.78
N VAL A 48 21.81 8.57 -16.37
CA VAL A 48 21.08 7.76 -15.39
C VAL A 48 21.83 7.82 -14.06
N THR A 49 21.11 8.18 -13.01
CA THR A 49 21.59 8.06 -11.64
C THR A 49 21.12 6.75 -11.05
N THR A 50 22.04 5.95 -10.52
CA THR A 50 21.74 4.73 -9.77
C THR A 50 22.20 4.89 -8.33
N VAL A 51 21.27 4.63 -7.41
CA VAL A 51 21.48 4.63 -5.96
C VAL A 51 21.62 3.19 -5.51
N HIS A 52 22.78 2.84 -4.99
CA HIS A 52 23.10 1.53 -4.45
C HIS A 52 23.01 1.52 -2.94
N PHE A 53 22.29 0.55 -2.40
CA PHE A 53 22.15 0.35 -0.96
C PHE A 53 23.11 -0.74 -0.48
N THR A 54 23.96 -0.44 0.50
CA THR A 54 24.87 -1.45 1.07
C THR A 54 24.20 -2.17 2.25
N PRO A 55 23.94 -3.49 2.15
CA PRO A 55 23.36 -4.25 3.26
C PRO A 55 24.29 -4.36 4.49
N PRO A 56 23.75 -4.66 5.69
CA PRO A 56 22.33 -4.74 6.01
C PRO A 56 21.74 -3.37 6.29
N LEU A 57 20.53 -3.14 5.80
CA LEU A 57 19.66 -2.05 6.25
C LEU A 57 18.79 -2.59 7.37
N THR A 58 18.40 -1.74 8.32
CA THR A 58 17.52 -2.12 9.41
C THR A 58 16.39 -1.13 9.58
N VAL A 59 15.26 -1.61 10.10
CA VAL A 59 14.19 -0.74 10.54
C VAL A 59 14.69 0.07 11.74
N ASN A 60 14.72 1.39 11.59
CA ASN A 60 15.14 2.32 12.64
C ASN A 60 13.96 2.69 13.55
N PHE A 61 12.79 2.94 12.96
CA PHE A 61 11.57 3.19 13.70
C PHE A 61 10.34 2.80 12.87
N GLY A 62 9.23 2.52 13.56
CA GLY A 62 7.92 2.28 12.96
C GLY A 62 6.80 2.79 13.88
N THR A 63 5.73 3.32 13.29
CA THR A 63 4.49 3.71 13.97
C THR A 63 3.28 3.01 13.31
N GLY A 64 2.12 3.02 13.97
CA GLY A 64 0.92 2.36 13.45
C GLY A 64 1.14 0.87 13.25
N ASP A 65 0.82 0.36 12.07
CA ASP A 65 0.97 -1.05 11.68
C ASP A 65 2.43 -1.49 11.55
N TYR A 66 3.37 -0.53 11.52
CA TYR A 66 4.81 -0.80 11.59
C TYR A 66 5.36 -0.84 13.02
N SER A 67 4.54 -0.65 14.05
CA SER A 67 4.99 -0.72 15.45
C SER A 67 5.59 -2.10 15.79
N GLY A 68 6.70 -2.11 16.51
CA GLY A 68 7.40 -3.35 16.90
C GLY A 68 8.28 -3.98 15.81
N THR A 69 8.47 -3.29 14.67
CA THR A 69 9.35 -3.78 13.58
C THR A 69 10.82 -3.33 13.71
N THR A 70 11.12 -2.42 14.65
CA THR A 70 12.48 -1.89 14.87
C THR A 70 13.51 -3.00 15.04
N GLY A 71 14.63 -2.89 14.32
CA GLY A 71 15.72 -3.85 14.33
C GLY A 71 15.58 -4.98 13.30
N ALA A 72 14.44 -5.11 12.61
CA ALA A 72 14.32 -6.07 11.52
C ALA A 72 15.29 -5.72 10.37
N THR A 73 15.95 -6.74 9.81
CA THR A 73 16.82 -6.60 8.65
C THR A 73 15.98 -6.44 7.39
N VAL A 74 16.32 -5.46 6.56
CA VAL A 74 15.57 -5.10 5.36
C VAL A 74 16.41 -5.30 4.12
N SER A 75 15.82 -5.93 3.11
CA SER A 75 16.37 -6.01 1.76
C SER A 75 15.84 -4.84 0.94
N PHE A 76 16.75 -4.06 0.38
CA PHE A 76 16.47 -2.99 -0.58
C PHE A 76 17.00 -3.38 -1.94
N VAL A 77 16.33 -2.92 -3.00
CA VAL A 77 16.86 -2.95 -4.37
C VAL A 77 17.34 -1.57 -4.78
N ASP A 78 18.24 -1.50 -5.75
CA ASP A 78 18.79 -0.23 -6.21
C ASP A 78 17.74 0.61 -6.96
N ILE A 79 17.73 1.91 -6.70
CA ILE A 79 16.86 2.85 -7.43
C ILE A 79 17.65 3.46 -8.58
N SER A 80 17.11 3.36 -9.80
CA SER A 80 17.66 4.03 -10.97
C SER A 80 16.67 5.02 -11.57
N PHE A 81 17.15 6.23 -11.85
CA PHE A 81 16.34 7.31 -12.43
C PHE A 81 17.13 8.18 -13.39
N SER A 82 16.41 8.83 -14.31
CA SER A 82 16.95 9.84 -15.21
C SER A 82 16.31 11.20 -14.91
N GLY A 83 16.95 12.29 -15.34
CA GLY A 83 16.48 13.66 -15.09
C GLY A 83 16.83 14.17 -13.69
N SER A 84 16.24 15.31 -13.32
CA SER A 84 16.49 15.98 -12.04
C SER A 84 15.30 16.86 -11.63
N GLY A 85 15.14 17.08 -10.33
CA GLY A 85 13.99 17.78 -9.75
C GLY A 85 12.69 17.06 -10.06
N THR A 86 11.63 17.82 -10.33
CA THR A 86 10.30 17.30 -10.68
C THR A 86 10.22 16.68 -12.08
N GLY A 87 11.26 16.86 -12.91
CA GLY A 87 11.38 16.20 -14.20
C GLY A 87 12.07 14.84 -14.14
N ALA A 88 12.42 14.35 -12.94
CA ALA A 88 13.06 13.05 -12.79
C ALA A 88 12.06 11.91 -12.99
N THR A 89 12.52 10.80 -13.57
CA THR A 89 11.68 9.62 -13.85
C THR A 89 12.46 8.35 -13.58
N LEU A 90 11.81 7.36 -12.97
CA LEU A 90 12.39 6.03 -12.79
C LEU A 90 12.72 5.42 -14.15
N THR A 91 13.86 4.74 -14.25
CA THR A 91 14.17 3.94 -15.45
C THR A 91 13.32 2.66 -15.52
N SER A 92 12.87 2.18 -14.37
CA SER A 92 11.95 1.05 -14.19
C SER A 92 11.27 1.15 -12.83
N THR A 93 10.07 0.60 -12.68
CA THR A 93 9.42 0.47 -11.36
C THR A 93 10.17 -0.54 -10.50
N ASN A 94 10.24 -0.30 -9.19
CA ASN A 94 10.84 -1.23 -8.24
C ASN A 94 9.73 -1.94 -7.46
N VAL A 95 9.58 -3.24 -7.69
CA VAL A 95 8.49 -4.07 -7.17
C VAL A 95 9.07 -5.40 -6.66
N PRO A 96 9.37 -5.52 -5.35
CA PRO A 96 9.36 -4.46 -4.34
C PRO A 96 10.64 -3.60 -4.39
N GLU A 97 10.53 -2.36 -3.91
CA GLU A 97 11.66 -1.49 -3.54
C GLU A 97 12.36 -1.99 -2.28
N TRP A 98 11.58 -2.40 -1.27
CA TRP A 98 12.11 -3.05 -0.08
C TRP A 98 11.18 -4.11 0.47
N THR A 99 11.75 -5.07 1.20
CA THR A 99 11.02 -6.15 1.86
C THR A 99 11.71 -6.60 3.16
N PHE A 100 10.92 -6.96 4.16
CA PHE A 100 11.38 -7.64 5.37
C PHE A 100 10.26 -8.43 6.03
N THR A 101 10.63 -9.28 6.98
CA THR A 101 9.68 -10.02 7.82
C THR A 101 9.86 -9.63 9.29
N SER A 102 8.75 -9.54 10.02
CA SER A 102 8.74 -9.39 11.48
C SER A 102 7.60 -10.22 12.05
N GLY A 103 7.93 -11.17 12.92
CA GLY A 103 6.96 -12.16 13.40
C GLY A 103 6.39 -12.99 12.23
N ALA A 104 5.05 -13.01 12.12
CA ALA A 104 4.33 -13.71 11.05
C ALA A 104 4.06 -12.85 9.81
N ASN A 105 4.38 -11.55 9.86
CA ASN A 105 4.02 -10.60 8.81
C ASN A 105 5.20 -10.34 7.87
N THR A 106 4.90 -10.29 6.58
CA THR A 106 5.80 -9.76 5.54
C THR A 106 5.39 -8.34 5.23
N PHE A 107 6.37 -7.45 5.20
CA PHE A 107 6.20 -6.03 4.90
C PHE A 107 6.99 -5.73 3.63
N SER A 108 6.37 -5.06 2.66
CA SER A 108 7.07 -4.58 1.48
C SER A 108 6.48 -3.27 0.95
N PHE A 109 7.22 -2.62 0.07
CA PHE A 109 6.74 -1.45 -0.65
C PHE A 109 7.24 -1.47 -2.08
N ASP A 110 6.35 -1.08 -2.99
CA ASP A 110 6.63 -0.91 -4.41
C ASP A 110 6.85 0.57 -4.71
N LEU A 111 8.00 0.94 -5.28
CA LEU A 111 8.23 2.29 -5.78
C LEU A 111 7.82 2.36 -7.26
N LEU A 112 6.71 3.05 -7.52
CA LEU A 112 6.06 3.07 -8.84
C LEU A 112 6.39 4.33 -9.64
N SER A 113 6.64 5.45 -8.97
CA SER A 113 6.97 6.72 -9.63
C SER A 113 7.75 7.66 -8.71
N LEU A 114 8.44 8.62 -9.32
CA LEU A 114 9.09 9.73 -8.62
C LEU A 114 8.23 11.00 -8.72
N ALA A 115 8.12 11.70 -7.60
CA ALA A 115 7.60 13.06 -7.55
C ALA A 115 8.73 14.08 -7.80
N SER A 116 9.93 13.78 -7.30
CA SER A 116 11.15 14.53 -7.56
C SER A 116 12.37 13.68 -7.22
N ALA A 117 13.44 13.79 -7.99
CA ALA A 117 14.74 13.23 -7.61
C ALA A 117 15.88 14.17 -7.99
N LYS A 118 16.85 14.34 -7.11
CA LYS A 118 18.03 15.15 -7.32
C LYS A 118 19.25 14.45 -6.75
N PHE A 119 20.23 14.23 -7.61
CA PHE A 119 21.57 13.85 -7.22
C PHE A 119 22.53 14.96 -7.62
N THR A 120 23.33 15.42 -6.66
CA THR A 120 24.42 16.38 -6.93
C THR A 120 25.73 15.66 -6.62
N GLY A 121 26.47 15.32 -7.67
CA GLY A 121 27.83 14.79 -7.56
C GLY A 121 28.80 15.90 -7.12
N GLY A 122 29.69 15.62 -6.18
CA GLY A 122 30.66 16.55 -5.62
C GLY A 122 30.97 16.28 -4.15
N SER A 123 31.71 17.18 -3.50
CA SER A 123 31.91 17.11 -2.03
C SER A 123 31.23 18.32 -1.37
N PRO A 124 30.11 18.15 -0.65
CA PRO A 124 29.43 16.88 -0.35
C PRO A 124 28.50 16.38 -1.47
N ASN A 125 28.47 15.07 -1.66
CA ASN A 125 27.43 14.42 -2.47
C ASN A 125 26.10 14.56 -1.74
N THR A 126 25.06 14.95 -2.48
CA THR A 126 23.70 15.04 -1.94
C THR A 126 22.73 14.27 -2.81
N LEU A 127 21.82 13.56 -2.15
CA LEU A 127 20.75 12.80 -2.77
C LEU A 127 19.43 13.18 -2.11
N SER A 128 18.41 13.46 -2.92
CA SER A 128 17.04 13.64 -2.44
C SER A 128 16.10 13.01 -3.44
N LEU A 129 15.28 12.05 -3.00
CA LEU A 129 14.22 11.45 -3.80
C LEU A 129 12.92 11.54 -3.02
N SER A 130 11.84 11.74 -3.76
CA SER A 130 10.48 11.58 -3.28
C SER A 130 9.66 10.91 -4.37
N GLY A 131 8.69 10.10 -3.99
CA GLY A 131 7.93 9.29 -4.93
C GLY A 131 6.64 8.75 -4.35
N PHE A 132 5.94 7.98 -5.17
CA PHE A 132 4.69 7.32 -4.83
C PHE A 132 4.74 5.84 -5.16
N GLY A 133 4.04 5.07 -4.36
CA GLY A 133 4.08 3.62 -4.42
C GLY A 133 2.93 2.96 -3.70
N LYS A 134 3.09 1.67 -3.43
CA LYS A 134 2.14 0.86 -2.66
C LYS A 134 2.85 0.14 -1.54
N ALA A 135 2.28 0.21 -0.34
CA ALA A 135 2.70 -0.58 0.81
C ALA A 135 1.90 -1.87 0.89
N HIS A 136 2.56 -2.94 1.34
CA HIS A 136 1.99 -4.26 1.55
C HIS A 136 2.34 -4.76 2.94
N ILE A 137 1.34 -5.27 3.66
CA ILE A 137 1.50 -5.99 4.93
C ILE A 137 0.60 -7.22 4.87
N THR A 138 1.12 -8.38 5.30
CA THR A 138 0.31 -9.60 5.38
C THR A 138 -1.00 -9.37 6.14
N GLY A 139 -2.13 -9.66 5.50
CA GLY A 139 -3.46 -9.50 6.09
C GLY A 139 -4.07 -8.10 5.97
N PHE A 140 -3.39 -7.16 5.30
CA PHE A 140 -3.89 -5.83 4.98
C PHE A 140 -4.11 -5.69 3.48
N ASP A 141 -4.89 -4.68 3.09
CA ASP A 141 -5.03 -4.28 1.70
C ASP A 141 -3.89 -3.37 1.25
N ASP A 142 -3.48 -3.54 0.00
CA ASP A 142 -2.45 -2.71 -0.63
C ASP A 142 -2.81 -1.21 -0.52
N THR A 143 -1.92 -0.44 0.08
CA THR A 143 -2.20 0.96 0.43
C THR A 143 -1.26 1.90 -0.31
N VAL A 144 -1.80 2.93 -0.97
CA VAL A 144 -0.98 3.95 -1.63
C VAL A 144 -0.21 4.76 -0.57
N ALA A 145 1.11 4.83 -0.72
CA ALA A 145 1.98 5.51 0.21
C ALA A 145 3.03 6.37 -0.51
N SER A 146 3.52 7.40 0.19
CA SER A 146 4.59 8.26 -0.31
C SER A 146 5.95 7.80 0.19
N PHE A 147 6.97 7.97 -0.65
CA PHE A 147 8.35 7.57 -0.39
C PHE A 147 9.23 8.81 -0.32
N SER A 148 10.18 8.84 0.62
CA SER A 148 11.23 9.87 0.67
C SER A 148 12.57 9.28 1.09
N LEU A 149 13.61 9.70 0.39
CA LEU A 149 15.00 9.33 0.64
C LEU A 149 15.87 10.59 0.63
N GLN A 150 16.68 10.77 1.66
CA GLN A 150 17.69 11.82 1.69
C GLN A 150 19.06 11.23 2.01
N GLY A 151 20.09 11.68 1.30
CA GLY A 151 21.47 11.29 1.54
C GLY A 151 22.39 12.51 1.56
N THR A 152 23.27 12.57 2.55
CA THR A 152 24.31 13.60 2.64
C THR A 152 25.63 12.92 3.01
N GLY A 153 26.67 13.06 2.19
CA GLY A 153 27.96 12.42 2.44
C GLY A 153 27.89 10.89 2.25
N ASN A 154 28.33 10.12 3.25
CA ASN A 154 28.42 8.65 3.21
C ASN A 154 27.16 7.93 3.74
N GLY A 155 26.07 8.64 4.07
CA GLY A 155 24.89 8.05 4.72
C GLY A 155 23.59 8.40 4.03
N PHE A 156 22.65 7.46 4.06
CA PHE A 156 21.27 7.63 3.61
C PHE A 156 20.33 7.60 4.82
N THR A 157 19.46 8.61 4.95
CA THR A 157 18.33 8.64 5.88
C THR A 157 17.05 8.42 5.09
N PHE A 158 16.33 7.36 5.45
CA PHE A 158 15.11 6.92 4.77
C PHE A 158 13.91 7.26 5.63
N THR A 159 12.86 7.79 5.01
CA THR A 159 11.59 7.99 5.72
C THR A 159 10.45 7.82 4.74
N ILE A 160 9.57 6.85 5.00
CA ILE A 160 8.28 6.77 4.33
C ILE A 160 7.35 7.69 5.08
N LEU A 161 7.00 8.83 4.48
CA LEU A 161 5.99 9.72 5.03
C LEU A 161 4.62 9.26 4.55
N GLN A 162 3.87 8.64 5.46
CA GLN A 162 2.41 8.53 5.39
C GLN A 162 1.82 7.65 4.27
N ALA A 163 0.93 6.72 4.66
CA ALA A 163 -0.17 6.28 3.81
C ALA A 163 -1.02 7.51 3.45
N SER A 164 -1.35 7.68 2.17
CA SER A 164 -2.21 8.79 1.76
C SER A 164 -3.56 8.64 2.46
N THR A 165 -3.89 9.56 3.38
CA THR A 165 -5.23 9.67 3.99
C THR A 165 -6.28 10.19 2.99
N THR A 166 -5.96 10.25 1.70
CA THR A 166 -7.03 10.24 0.69
C THR A 166 -7.72 8.90 0.82
N ALA A 167 -8.79 8.88 1.63
CA ALA A 167 -9.92 8.01 1.39
C ALA A 167 -10.15 8.05 -0.13
N VAL A 168 -9.72 6.98 -0.82
CA VAL A 168 -10.35 6.65 -2.09
C VAL A 168 -11.82 6.63 -1.72
N PRO A 169 -12.68 7.49 -2.30
CA PRO A 169 -14.11 7.40 -2.03
C PRO A 169 -14.43 5.94 -2.25
N THR A 170 -14.87 5.25 -1.19
CA THR A 170 -15.14 3.82 -1.18
C THR A 170 -15.93 3.53 -2.44
N VAL A 171 -15.24 3.03 -3.48
CA VAL A 171 -15.90 2.71 -4.74
C VAL A 171 -16.83 1.60 -4.33
N PRO A 172 -18.16 1.78 -4.41
CA PRO A 172 -19.08 0.77 -3.92
C PRO A 172 -18.70 -0.55 -4.54
N ASP A 173 -18.32 -1.52 -3.72
CA ASP A 173 -17.86 -2.82 -4.18
C ASP A 173 -18.96 -3.35 -5.09
N GLY A 174 -18.68 -3.41 -6.40
CA GLY A 174 -19.70 -3.66 -7.40
C GLY A 174 -20.49 -4.94 -7.13
N GLY A 175 -19.86 -5.91 -6.44
CA GLY A 175 -20.52 -7.13 -5.96
C GLY A 175 -21.63 -6.88 -4.95
N SER A 176 -21.40 -6.06 -3.93
CA SER A 176 -22.39 -5.73 -2.89
C SER A 176 -23.54 -4.91 -3.46
N ALA A 177 -23.25 -3.96 -4.37
CA ALA A 177 -24.26 -3.16 -5.05
C ALA A 177 -25.15 -4.00 -5.99
N VAL A 178 -24.56 -4.93 -6.74
CA VAL A 178 -25.30 -5.86 -7.61
C VAL A 178 -26.13 -6.85 -6.79
N ALA A 179 -25.60 -7.33 -5.65
CA ALA A 179 -26.36 -8.20 -4.75
C ALA A 179 -27.59 -7.48 -4.16
N LEU A 180 -27.43 -6.24 -3.68
CA LEU A 180 -28.56 -5.41 -3.20
C LEU A 180 -29.58 -5.12 -4.30
N LEU A 181 -29.12 -4.84 -5.52
CA LEU A 181 -30.01 -4.63 -6.67
C LEU A 181 -30.80 -5.90 -7.02
N GLY A 182 -30.13 -7.06 -7.02
CA GLY A 182 -30.76 -8.36 -7.22
C GLY A 182 -31.83 -8.65 -6.15
N ILE A 183 -31.52 -8.37 -4.88
CA ILE A 183 -32.48 -8.53 -3.78
C ILE A 183 -33.66 -7.57 -3.92
N ALA A 184 -33.42 -6.31 -4.29
CA ALA A 184 -34.48 -5.32 -4.50
C ALA A 184 -35.45 -5.77 -5.60
N LEU A 185 -34.93 -6.29 -6.71
CA LEU A 185 -35.74 -6.80 -7.82
C LEU A 185 -36.58 -8.02 -7.41
N VAL A 186 -36.00 -8.95 -6.62
CA VAL A 186 -36.72 -10.11 -6.09
C VAL A 186 -37.82 -9.69 -5.10
N ALA A 187 -37.55 -8.71 -4.24
CA ALA A 187 -38.53 -8.17 -3.30
C ALA A 187 -39.70 -7.47 -4.02
N ILE A 188 -39.40 -6.69 -5.07
CA ILE A 188 -40.40 -6.01 -5.90
C ILE A 188 -41.29 -7.02 -6.63
N GLU A 189 -40.73 -8.06 -7.24
CA GLU A 189 -41.50 -9.11 -7.91
C GLU A 189 -42.34 -9.92 -6.90
N GLY A 190 -41.82 -10.18 -5.71
CA GLY A 190 -42.59 -10.79 -4.61
C GLY A 190 -43.78 -9.94 -4.17
N LEU A 191 -43.62 -8.62 -4.11
CA LEU A 191 -44.69 -7.68 -3.75
C LEU A 191 -45.74 -7.57 -4.86
N ARG A 192 -45.32 -7.54 -6.13
CA ARG A 192 -46.21 -7.54 -7.31
C ARG A 192 -47.16 -8.74 -7.30
N ARG A 193 -46.65 -9.95 -7.05
CA ARG A 193 -47.47 -11.18 -6.99
C ARG A 193 -48.52 -11.15 -5.88
N LYS A 194 -48.34 -10.30 -4.86
CA LYS A 194 -49.26 -10.15 -3.73
C LYS A 194 -50.41 -9.18 -4.02
N PHE A 195 -50.28 -8.32 -5.03
CA PHE A 195 -51.28 -7.31 -5.41
C PHE A 195 -51.98 -7.59 -6.76
N VAL A 196 -51.49 -8.56 -7.54
CA VAL A 196 -52.10 -9.00 -8.81
C VAL A 196 -52.84 -10.36 -8.64
N ALA A 197 -53.04 -10.81 -7.40
CA ALA A 197 -53.86 -11.97 -7.04
C ALA A 197 -55.08 -11.55 -6.23
#